data_AF-A0A7Y3HMM5-F1
#
_entry.id   AF-A0A7Y3HMM5-F1
#
_cell.length_a   1.000
_cell.length_b   1.000
_cell.length_c   1.000
_cell.angle_alpha   90.00
_cell.angle_beta   90.00
_cell.angle_gamma   90.00
#
_symmetry.space_group_name_H-M   'P 1'
#
loop_
_entity.id
_entity.type
_entity.pdbx_description
1 polymer ?
#
loop_
_entity_poly.entity_id
_entity_poly.type
_entity_poly.pdbx_seq_one_letter_code
_entity_poly.pdbx_strand_id
1 'polypeptide(L)'
;ILVPTVKKFLPKDVIDRRYDYINNFENLLQENGTVILKFYLHISQEEQHERFEERLVKPEKRWKYSANDLKESKRWDDYMVVFEEIFERCSPDIPWHIIPGDQNWYRDFLVASEIVSALKKLNMKYPELDA
;
A
#
# COMPACT_ATOMS: atom_id res chain seq x y z
N ILE A 1 -4.97 7.55 -7.84
CA ILE A 1 -3.96 7.55 -8.93
C ILE A 1 -4.06 6.22 -9.66
N LEU A 2 -3.64 5.12 -9.04
CA LEU A 2 -3.67 3.74 -9.56
C LEU A 2 -4.80 3.34 -10.54
N VAL A 3 -5.98 2.92 -10.05
CA VAL A 3 -7.06 2.39 -10.91
C VAL A 3 -7.53 3.41 -11.96
N PRO A 4 -7.76 4.70 -11.62
CA PRO A 4 -8.10 5.70 -12.63
C PRO A 4 -7.07 5.87 -13.75
N THR A 5 -5.77 5.72 -13.45
CA THR A 5 -4.70 5.75 -14.46
C THR A 5 -4.79 4.52 -15.37
N VAL A 6 -4.77 3.32 -14.81
CA VAL A 6 -4.82 2.05 -15.58
C VAL A 6 -6.09 1.94 -16.42
N LYS A 7 -7.22 2.40 -15.89
CA LYS A 7 -8.51 2.34 -16.60
C LYS A 7 -8.84 3.61 -17.40
N LYS A 8 -7.97 4.61 -17.38
CA LYS A 8 -8.14 5.90 -18.09
C LYS A 8 -9.48 6.57 -17.79
N PHE A 9 -9.92 6.51 -16.54
CA PHE A 9 -11.19 7.10 -16.10
C PHE A 9 -11.12 8.62 -15.98
N LEU A 10 -9.90 9.17 -15.83
CA LEU A 10 -9.69 10.59 -15.64
C LEU A 10 -8.60 11.10 -16.59
N PRO A 11 -8.67 12.38 -17.00
CA PRO A 11 -7.62 13.03 -17.76
C PRO A 11 -6.26 12.98 -17.02
N LYS A 12 -5.17 12.93 -17.79
CA LYS A 12 -3.80 12.85 -17.25
C LYS A 12 -3.47 14.03 -16.33
N ASP A 13 -3.89 15.24 -16.68
CA ASP A 13 -3.65 16.46 -15.85
C ASP A 13 -4.34 16.39 -14.48
N VAL A 14 -5.49 15.71 -14.39
CA VAL A 14 -6.19 15.47 -13.11
C VAL A 14 -5.43 14.45 -12.28
N ILE A 15 -4.87 13.41 -12.92
CA ILE A 15 -4.03 12.42 -12.24
C ILE A 15 -2.72 13.04 -11.76
N ASP A 16 -2.05 13.82 -12.61
CA ASP A 16 -0.78 14.47 -12.28
C ASP A 16 -0.91 15.36 -11.04
N ARG A 17 -1.97 16.17 -10.96
CA ARG A 17 -2.26 17.00 -9.78
C ARG A 17 -2.49 16.19 -8.49
N ARG A 18 -2.95 14.94 -8.59
CA ARG A 18 -3.19 14.11 -7.39
C ARG A 18 -1.89 13.70 -6.71
N TYR A 19 -0.77 13.59 -7.43
CA TYR A 19 0.53 13.36 -6.80
C TYR A 19 0.88 14.52 -5.88
N ASP A 20 0.76 15.76 -6.38
CA ASP A 20 1.01 16.96 -5.59
C ASP A 20 0.08 17.06 -4.38
N TYR A 21 -1.19 16.72 -4.54
CA TYR A 21 -2.16 16.72 -3.44
C TYR A 21 -1.80 15.72 -2.35
N ILE A 22 -1.36 14.52 -2.72
CA ILE A 22 -0.92 13.50 -1.75
C ILE A 22 0.32 13.98 -1.02
N ASN A 23 1.33 14.51 -1.74
CA ASN A 23 2.57 14.98 -1.15
C ASN A 23 2.32 16.13 -0.17
N ASN A 24 1.51 17.12 -0.56
CA ASN A 24 1.16 18.24 0.30
C ASN A 24 0.37 17.79 1.54
N PHE A 25 -0.52 16.81 1.38
CA PHE A 25 -1.27 16.25 2.51
C PHE A 25 -0.38 15.50 3.50
N GLU A 26 0.53 14.67 2.99
CA GLU A 26 1.48 13.93 3.83
C GLU A 26 2.45 14.89 4.55
N ASN A 27 2.92 15.95 3.87
CA ASN A 27 3.73 17.00 4.50
C ASN A 27 2.99 17.72 5.64
N LEU A 28 1.74 18.12 5.41
CA LEU A 28 0.91 18.75 6.44
C LEU A 28 0.76 17.85 7.68
N LEU A 29 0.57 16.55 7.47
CA LEU A 29 0.47 15.59 8.57
C LEU A 29 1.80 15.49 9.36
N GLN A 30 2.94 15.45 8.68
CA GLN A 30 4.25 15.42 9.33
C GLN A 30 4.55 16.70 10.12
N GLU A 31 4.22 17.87 9.57
CA GLU A 31 4.35 19.16 10.26
C GLU A 31 3.54 19.19 11.56
N ASN A 32 2.42 18.48 11.60
CA ASN A 32 1.56 18.33 12.78
C ASN A 32 1.96 17.13 13.67
N GLY A 33 3.16 16.58 13.51
CA GLY A 33 3.72 15.53 14.37
C GLY A 33 3.22 14.11 14.07
N THR A 34 2.57 13.89 12.93
CA THR A 34 2.15 12.54 12.52
C THR A 34 3.31 11.77 11.90
N VAL A 35 3.63 10.60 12.44
CA VAL A 35 4.55 9.66 11.80
C VAL A 35 3.77 8.78 10.81
N ILE A 36 4.11 8.88 9.53
CA ILE A 36 3.47 8.15 8.44
C ILE A 36 4.34 6.95 8.06
N LEU A 37 3.73 5.77 7.97
CA LEU A 37 4.33 4.57 7.41
C LEU A 37 3.48 4.09 6.23
N LYS A 38 4.10 3.90 5.06
CA LYS A 38 3.41 3.48 3.84
C LYS A 38 3.94 2.11 3.43
N PHE A 39 3.05 1.14 3.27
CA PHE A 39 3.42 -0.24 2.93
C PHE A 39 2.77 -0.65 1.62
N TYR A 40 3.59 -1.11 0.68
CA TYR A 40 3.14 -1.82 -0.50
C TYR A 40 3.45 -3.31 -0.33
N LEU A 41 2.40 -4.14 -0.32
CA LEU A 41 2.51 -5.57 -0.13
C LEU A 41 2.67 -6.21 -1.51
N HIS A 42 3.92 -6.41 -1.93
CA HIS A 42 4.25 -6.94 -3.23
C HIS A 42 4.07 -8.46 -3.26
N ILE A 43 3.15 -8.95 -4.09
CA ILE A 43 3.05 -10.38 -4.40
C ILE A 43 3.49 -10.62 -5.83
N SER A 44 3.98 -11.81 -6.13
CA SER A 44 4.21 -12.22 -7.52
C SER A 44 2.87 -12.43 -8.26
N GLN A 45 2.91 -12.40 -9.59
CA GLN A 45 1.73 -12.66 -10.40
C GLN A 45 1.26 -14.11 -10.21
N GLU A 46 2.22 -15.02 -10.04
CA GLU A 46 2.03 -16.44 -9.74
C GLU A 46 1.31 -16.62 -8.40
N GLU A 47 1.82 -16.04 -7.32
CA GLU A 47 1.18 -16.10 -6.00
C GLU A 47 -0.23 -15.49 -6.03
N GLN A 48 -0.41 -14.38 -6.77
CA GLN A 48 -1.74 -13.79 -6.94
C GLN A 48 -2.72 -14.78 -7.58
N HIS A 49 -2.27 -15.50 -8.61
CA HIS A 49 -3.07 -16.51 -9.30
C HIS A 49 -3.43 -17.67 -8.37
N GLU A 50 -2.46 -18.25 -7.67
CA GLU A 50 -2.67 -19.33 -6.71
C GLU A 50 -3.68 -18.92 -5.61
N ARG A 51 -3.58 -17.69 -5.10
CA ARG A 51 -4.54 -17.15 -4.13
C ARG A 51 -5.95 -17.00 -4.70
N PHE A 52 -6.10 -16.74 -5.99
CA PHE A 52 -7.42 -16.71 -6.62
C PHE A 52 -8.02 -18.11 -6.76
N GLU A 53 -7.22 -19.09 -7.18
CA GLU A 53 -7.66 -20.49 -7.26
C GLU A 53 -8.08 -21.02 -5.89
N GLU A 54 -7.30 -20.71 -4.85
CA GLU A 54 -7.64 -21.10 -3.48
C GLU A 54 -9.02 -20.57 -3.04
N ARG A 55 -9.38 -19.34 -3.44
CA ARG A 55 -10.69 -18.75 -3.12
C ARG A 55 -11.85 -19.45 -3.84
N LEU A 56 -11.61 -20.05 -5.00
CA LEU A 56 -12.63 -20.82 -5.74
C LEU A 56 -12.86 -22.19 -5.08
N VAL A 57 -11.77 -22.84 -4.68
CA VAL A 57 -11.82 -24.20 -4.13
C VAL A 57 -12.34 -24.21 -2.69
N LYS A 58 -11.88 -23.29 -1.82
CA LYS A 58 -12.22 -23.25 -0.39
C LYS A 58 -13.59 -22.59 -0.13
N PRO A 59 -14.63 -23.33 0.30
CA PRO A 59 -15.99 -22.79 0.47
C PRO A 59 -16.06 -21.54 1.37
N GLU A 60 -15.27 -21.51 2.44
CA GLU A 60 -15.20 -20.42 3.41
C GLU A 60 -14.53 -19.14 2.87
N LYS A 61 -13.81 -19.23 1.74
CA LYS A 61 -13.14 -18.10 1.08
C LYS A 61 -13.89 -17.58 -0.15
N ARG A 62 -14.88 -18.32 -0.67
CA ARG A 62 -15.60 -17.98 -1.92
C ARG A 62 -16.26 -16.61 -1.91
N TRP A 63 -16.72 -16.14 -0.76
CA TRP A 63 -17.33 -14.81 -0.65
C TRP A 63 -16.37 -13.67 -0.97
N LYS A 64 -15.05 -13.91 -0.92
CA LYS A 64 -13.99 -12.94 -1.29
C LYS A 64 -13.64 -12.97 -2.77
N TYR A 65 -14.24 -13.86 -3.55
CA TYR A 65 -14.01 -13.94 -4.98
C TYR A 65 -14.85 -12.90 -5.72
N SER A 66 -14.24 -12.24 -6.70
CA SER A 66 -14.91 -11.35 -7.63
C SER A 66 -14.44 -11.69 -9.04
N ALA A 67 -15.39 -11.90 -9.96
CA ALA A 67 -15.07 -12.14 -11.37
C ALA A 67 -14.36 -10.93 -12.02
N ASN A 68 -14.50 -9.73 -11.45
CA ASN A 68 -13.76 -8.56 -11.89
C ASN A 68 -12.28 -8.65 -11.52
N ASP A 69 -11.92 -9.30 -10.42
CA ASP A 69 -10.51 -9.42 -10.00
C ASP A 69 -9.68 -10.18 -11.03
N LEU A 70 -10.27 -11.19 -11.67
CA LEU A 70 -9.65 -11.93 -12.77
C LEU A 70 -9.45 -11.08 -14.04
N LYS A 71 -10.33 -10.08 -14.26
CA LYS A 71 -10.15 -9.13 -15.37
C LYS A 71 -9.03 -8.15 -15.06
N GLU A 72 -8.93 -7.70 -13.81
CA GLU A 72 -7.86 -6.82 -13.35
C GLU A 72 -6.50 -7.52 -13.33
N SER A 73 -6.44 -8.81 -12.98
CA SER A 73 -5.17 -9.56 -12.94
C SER A 73 -4.50 -9.66 -14.31
N LYS A 74 -5.25 -9.57 -15.40
CA LYS A 74 -4.71 -9.49 -16.77
C LYS A 74 -4.00 -8.17 -17.08
N ARG A 75 -4.18 -7.15 -16.24
CA ARG A 75 -3.54 -5.83 -16.35
C ARG A 75 -2.39 -5.68 -15.36
N TRP A 76 -1.82 -6.79 -14.90
CA TRP A 76 -0.73 -6.81 -13.93
C TRP A 76 0.37 -5.79 -14.26
N ASP A 77 0.90 -5.85 -15.47
CA ASP A 77 2.00 -4.98 -15.92
C ASP A 77 1.60 -3.50 -15.91
N ASP A 78 0.37 -3.18 -16.36
CA ASP A 78 -0.14 -1.80 -16.31
C ASP A 78 -0.20 -1.28 -14.87
N TYR A 79 -0.62 -2.13 -13.92
CA TYR A 79 -0.65 -1.77 -12.50
C TYR A 79 0.76 -1.59 -11.93
N MET A 80 1.72 -2.45 -12.31
CA MET A 80 3.11 -2.37 -11.82
C MET A 80 3.78 -1.07 -12.28
N VAL A 81 3.63 -0.69 -13.55
CA VAL A 81 4.14 0.58 -14.09
C VAL A 81 3.61 1.78 -13.29
N VAL A 82 2.31 1.78 -12.96
CA VAL A 82 1.71 2.88 -12.19
C VAL A 82 2.14 2.85 -10.73
N PHE A 83 2.39 1.68 -10.14
CA PHE A 83 2.95 1.58 -8.79
C PHE A 83 4.38 2.13 -8.73
N GLU A 84 5.23 1.80 -9.70
CA GLU A 84 6.59 2.37 -9.82
C GLU A 84 6.54 3.89 -9.88
N GLU A 85 5.66 4.46 -10.72
CA GLU A 85 5.46 5.91 -10.79
C GLU A 85 4.96 6.50 -9.45
N ILE A 86 4.10 5.78 -8.72
CA ILE A 86 3.68 6.18 -7.37
C ILE A 86 4.85 6.20 -6.39
N PHE A 87 5.73 5.20 -6.43
CA PHE A 87 6.89 5.15 -5.53
C PHE A 87 7.88 6.27 -5.82
N GLU A 88 8.07 6.63 -7.08
CA GLU A 88 8.96 7.73 -7.49
C GLU A 88 8.39 9.11 -7.16
N ARG A 89 7.08 9.31 -7.34
CA ARG A 89 6.46 10.65 -7.27
C ARG A 89 5.78 10.97 -5.92
N CYS A 90 5.34 9.96 -5.16
CA CYS A 90 4.61 10.19 -3.92
C CYS A 90 5.53 10.22 -2.68
N SER A 91 5.77 11.44 -2.18
CA SER A 91 6.49 11.81 -0.97
C SER A 91 7.87 11.14 -0.86
N PRO A 92 8.87 11.62 -1.62
CA PRO A 92 10.23 11.06 -1.61
C PRO A 92 10.88 11.08 -0.22
N ASP A 93 10.49 12.04 0.64
CA ASP A 93 10.99 12.15 2.02
C ASP A 93 10.31 11.19 3.01
N ILE A 94 9.23 10.52 2.57
CA ILE A 94 8.50 9.48 3.31
C ILE A 94 8.41 8.24 2.40
N PRO A 95 9.51 7.49 2.22
CA PRO A 95 9.56 6.43 1.23
C PRO A 95 8.55 5.31 1.54
N TRP A 96 8.06 4.67 0.49
CA TRP A 96 7.25 3.45 0.61
C TRP A 96 8.13 2.27 1.04
N HIS A 97 7.62 1.47 1.98
CA HIS A 97 8.16 0.15 2.28
C HIS A 97 7.58 -0.88 1.30
N ILE A 98 8.43 -1.43 0.44
CA ILE A 98 8.07 -2.52 -0.47
C ILE A 98 8.28 -3.84 0.29
N ILE A 99 7.17 -4.46 0.70
CA ILE A 99 7.18 -5.66 1.53
C ILE A 99 6.94 -6.90 0.65
N PRO A 100 7.85 -7.89 0.61
CA PRO A 100 7.60 -9.17 -0.04
C PRO A 100 6.44 -9.89 0.67
N GLY A 101 5.36 -10.07 -0.09
CA GLY A 101 4.04 -10.48 0.38
C GLY A 101 3.66 -11.92 0.08
N ASP A 102 4.48 -12.66 -0.67
CA ASP A 102 4.20 -14.04 -1.08
C ASP A 102 4.04 -14.95 0.13
N GLN A 103 4.94 -14.83 1.10
CA GLN A 103 4.84 -15.55 2.36
C GLN A 103 4.17 -14.68 3.43
N ASN A 104 2.94 -15.04 3.81
CA ASN A 104 2.16 -14.29 4.80
C ASN A 104 2.92 -14.05 6.11
N TRP A 105 3.60 -15.07 6.66
CA TRP A 105 4.33 -14.94 7.92
C TRP A 105 5.45 -13.89 7.84
N TYR A 106 6.16 -13.84 6.70
CA TYR A 106 7.29 -12.93 6.52
C TYR A 106 6.82 -11.50 6.28
N ARG A 107 5.76 -11.34 5.48
CA ARG A 107 5.05 -10.07 5.33
C ARG A 107 4.64 -9.51 6.69
N ASP A 108 3.96 -10.33 7.49
CA ASP A 108 3.44 -9.92 8.79
C ASP A 108 4.58 -9.53 9.75
N PHE A 109 5.66 -10.32 9.75
CA PHE A 109 6.87 -10.01 10.52
C PHE A 109 7.50 -8.67 10.12
N LEU A 110 7.68 -8.40 8.82
CA LEU A 110 8.31 -7.17 8.34
C LEU A 110 7.46 -5.93 8.68
N VAL A 111 6.16 -5.97 8.39
CA VAL A 111 5.25 -4.85 8.71
C VAL A 111 5.23 -4.59 10.22
N ALA A 112 5.10 -5.64 11.04
CA ALA A 112 5.10 -5.48 12.50
C ALA A 112 6.44 -4.93 13.02
N SER A 113 7.56 -5.36 12.43
CA SER A 113 8.90 -4.89 12.81
C SER A 113 9.09 -3.40 12.53
N GLU A 114 8.64 -2.93 11.36
CA GLU A 114 8.69 -1.50 11.00
C GLU A 114 7.80 -0.65 11.92
N ILE A 115 6.59 -1.12 12.23
CA ILE A 115 5.69 -0.44 13.17
C ILE A 115 6.32 -0.34 14.56
N VAL A 116 6.85 -1.45 15.09
CA VAL A 116 7.51 -1.48 16.41
C VAL A 116 8.74 -0.56 16.41
N SER A 117 9.52 -0.55 15.34
CA SER A 117 10.67 0.35 15.17
C SER A 117 10.25 1.82 15.22
N ALA A 118 9.21 2.20 14.48
CA ALA A 118 8.67 3.56 14.47
C ALA A 118 8.15 3.97 15.86
N LEU A 119 7.37 3.12 16.52
CA LEU A 119 6.84 3.40 17.86
C LEU A 119 7.95 3.55 18.91
N LYS A 120 9.03 2.76 18.83
CA LYS A 120 10.20 2.91 19.71
C LYS A 120 10.89 4.26 19.52
N LYS A 121 11.01 4.75 18.29
CA LYS A 121 11.63 6.05 17.97
C LYS A 121 10.84 7.24 18.53
N LEU A 122 9.53 7.09 18.76
CA LEU A 122 8.71 8.14 19.40
C LEU A 122 9.13 8.42 20.85
N ASN A 123 9.87 7.51 21.49
CA ASN A 123 10.34 7.65 22.88
C ASN A 123 9.22 8.05 23.86
N MET A 124 8.03 7.48 23.67
CA MET A 124 6.85 7.78 24.48
C MET A 124 7.10 7.50 25.96
N LYS A 125 6.52 8.35 26.82
CA LYS A 125 6.56 8.22 28.28
C LYS A 125 5.14 8.13 28.82
N TYR A 126 4.97 7.46 29.95
CA TYR A 126 3.72 7.56 30.70
C TYR A 126 3.55 9.00 31.19
N PRO A 127 2.31 9.53 31.21
CA PRO A 127 2.05 10.82 31.81
C PRO A 127 2.32 10.78 33.31
N GLU A 128 2.83 11.88 33.86
CA GLU A 128 2.93 12.05 35.31
C GLU A 128 1.54 12.36 35.87
N LEU A 129 1.31 11.98 37.14
CA LEU A 129 0.10 12.38 37.84
C LEU A 129 0.26 13.84 38.27
N ASP A 130 -0.76 14.66 37.98
CA ASP A 130 -0.80 16.04 38.50
C ASP A 130 -0.81 16.02 40.05
N ALA A 131 -0.08 16.96 40.66
CA ALA A 131 0.04 17.11 42.11
C ALA A 131 -1.21 17.74 42.76
#